data_AF-A0AAV0J678-F1
#
_entry.id   AF-A0AAV0J678-F1
#
_cell.length_a   1.000
_cell.length_b   1.000
_cell.length_c   1.000
_cell.angle_alpha   90.00
_cell.angle_beta   90.00
_cell.angle_gamma   90.00
#
_symmetry.space_group_name_H-M   'P 1'
#
loop_
_entity.id
_entity.type
_entity.pdbx_description
1 polymer ?
#
loop_
_entity_poly.entity_id
_entity_poly.type
_entity_poly.pdbx_seq_one_letter_code
_entity_poly.pdbx_strand_id
1 'polypeptide(L)'
;MEKRAGRQYRCSAWRRRNLPILFLFFFFFFLVFSGAASAAGNGKTHARRINPGRNSSRSNSGFGVQLVRRGDPQRVTIDNGIVAVTFSSPDGDVIGIKYKGIDNVLETLNDDDNRGYWDVVWSKPGDQRGPFDKVIRLRATDFRVVMQDDEQIEVSFTKKWEPSDATVPLNIDKRYILRRGSSGIYMYAVLERLEGWPDVDMDQIRVVFKLQQKLFHFMAISDDRQRVMPLAKDRITGRPLAYPEAVLLTHPSNPEFRGEVDDKYQYSCEDKDNKVHGWISEEPAVGFWMITPSDEFRVGGPIKQDLTSHVGPIVLNMFTSTHYTGKDLNTAYRNGEPWKKVLGPVFVYLNSGDTSTLWRDAKEQMHTEVKSWPYEFVNSEDYPAAHQRGSVVGQLILRDRYINERLMYAGSAYVGLAIPGDVGSWQRDAKGYQFWTQADRKGRFFIDNIRVGTYNLYAWVPGIMGDYKYSVNITIQPGKDRRWTWVCLCMIHQGMAQLCGK
;
A
#
# COMPACT_ATOMS: atom_id res chain seq x y z
N MET A 1 5.82 20.56 57.84
CA MET A 1 5.67 19.20 57.30
C MET A 1 4.54 19.28 56.27
N GLU A 2 4.67 19.00 54.99
CA GLU A 2 5.67 18.25 54.23
C GLU A 2 5.57 18.72 52.77
N LYS A 3 6.72 19.06 52.16
CA LYS A 3 6.83 19.60 50.79
C LYS A 3 6.75 18.45 49.79
N ARG A 4 5.80 18.49 48.84
CA ARG A 4 5.86 17.66 47.61
C ARG A 4 6.59 18.42 46.51
N ALA A 5 7.77 17.94 46.15
CA ALA A 5 8.57 18.44 45.04
C ALA A 5 8.01 17.92 43.71
N GLY A 6 7.59 18.84 42.84
CA GLY A 6 7.31 18.53 41.44
C GLY A 6 8.61 18.45 40.64
N ARG A 7 8.88 17.30 40.00
CA ARG A 7 9.89 17.20 38.95
C ARG A 7 9.25 17.56 37.62
N GLN A 8 9.71 18.67 37.05
CA GLN A 8 9.40 19.13 35.70
C GLN A 8 10.25 18.29 34.71
N TYR A 9 9.60 17.48 33.86
CA TYR A 9 10.26 16.90 32.70
C TYR A 9 10.37 17.99 31.62
N ARG A 10 11.61 18.38 31.29
CA ARG A 10 11.88 19.29 30.17
C ARG A 10 11.73 18.53 28.85
N CYS A 11 10.69 18.87 28.09
CA CYS A 11 10.61 18.58 26.65
C CYS A 11 11.61 19.50 25.92
N SER A 12 12.57 18.93 25.20
CA SER A 12 13.50 19.66 24.34
C SER A 12 12.76 20.12 23.07
N ALA A 13 12.17 21.31 23.14
CA ALA A 13 11.67 22.00 21.96
C ALA A 13 12.84 22.40 21.04
N TRP A 14 12.80 21.92 19.79
CA TRP A 14 13.69 22.36 18.73
C TRP A 14 13.49 23.86 18.45
N ARG A 15 14.47 24.68 18.81
CA ARG A 15 14.54 26.10 18.40
C ARG A 15 14.94 26.18 16.93
N ARG A 16 14.01 26.61 16.06
CA ARG A 16 14.33 27.12 14.72
C ARG A 16 15.10 28.44 14.87
N ARG A 17 16.34 28.49 14.39
CA ARG A 17 17.06 29.75 14.15
C ARG A 17 16.64 30.29 12.79
N ASN A 18 16.07 31.50 12.80
CA ASN A 18 15.77 32.27 11.59
C ASN A 18 17.09 32.78 10.98
N LEU A 19 17.33 32.45 9.71
CA LEU A 19 18.27 33.12 8.82
C LEU A 19 17.48 33.58 7.58
N PRO A 20 17.71 34.81 7.07
CA PRO A 20 16.91 35.38 6.00
C PRO A 20 17.26 34.73 4.66
N ILE A 21 16.23 34.25 3.95
CA ILE A 21 16.34 33.68 2.60
C ILE A 21 16.35 34.85 1.60
N LEU A 22 17.46 34.99 0.90
CA LEU A 22 17.61 35.86 -0.26
C LEU A 22 16.87 35.21 -1.45
N PHE A 23 15.80 35.83 -1.94
CA PHE A 23 15.07 35.38 -3.12
C PHE A 23 15.83 35.74 -4.40
N LEU A 24 16.40 34.73 -5.08
CA LEU A 24 16.86 34.84 -6.47
C LEU A 24 15.80 34.23 -7.38
N PHE A 25 15.09 35.10 -8.12
CA PHE A 25 14.13 34.72 -9.15
C PHE A 25 14.87 34.23 -10.41
N PHE A 26 14.67 32.97 -10.80
CA PHE A 26 14.97 32.49 -12.15
C PHE A 26 13.67 32.31 -12.93
N PHE A 27 13.45 33.18 -13.93
CA PHE A 27 12.39 33.05 -14.93
C PHE A 27 12.82 32.04 -15.99
N PHE A 28 12.07 30.94 -16.15
CA PHE A 28 12.15 30.08 -17.33
C PHE A 28 10.98 30.40 -18.27
N PHE A 29 11.30 31.00 -19.43
CA PHE A 29 10.39 31.13 -20.56
C PHE A 29 10.44 29.85 -21.39
N PHE A 30 9.30 29.17 -21.56
CA PHE A 30 9.12 28.14 -22.59
C PHE A 30 8.44 28.79 -23.80
N LEU A 31 9.16 28.88 -24.92
CA LEU A 31 8.63 29.23 -26.23
C LEU A 31 8.28 27.94 -26.98
N VAL A 32 7.02 27.83 -27.38
CA VAL A 32 6.51 26.82 -28.31
C VAL A 32 6.76 27.32 -29.72
N PHE A 33 7.43 26.53 -30.56
CA PHE A 33 7.42 26.73 -32.01
C PHE A 33 6.94 25.45 -32.70
N SER A 34 5.81 25.57 -33.37
CA SER A 34 5.33 24.68 -34.42
C SER A 34 5.87 25.17 -35.77
N GLY A 35 6.32 24.25 -36.63
CA GLY A 35 6.70 24.56 -38.00
C GLY A 35 7.26 23.35 -38.73
N ALA A 36 6.46 22.80 -39.66
CA ALA A 36 6.87 21.77 -40.59
C ALA A 36 7.61 22.39 -41.80
N ALA A 37 8.69 21.74 -42.27
CA ALA A 37 9.04 21.60 -43.70
C ALA A 37 10.29 20.74 -43.88
N SER A 38 10.26 19.95 -44.94
CA SER A 38 11.27 19.03 -45.47
C SER A 38 12.43 19.73 -46.17
N ALA A 39 13.63 19.15 -46.12
CA ALA A 39 14.57 19.02 -47.25
C ALA A 39 15.85 18.27 -46.85
N ALA A 40 16.37 17.49 -47.79
CA ALA A 40 17.54 16.64 -47.69
C ALA A 40 18.87 17.41 -47.50
N GLY A 41 19.83 16.79 -46.82
CA GLY A 41 21.19 17.30 -46.69
C GLY A 41 22.14 16.25 -46.11
N ASN A 42 22.92 15.63 -46.98
CA ASN A 42 23.92 14.61 -46.69
C ASN A 42 25.12 15.25 -45.97
N GLY A 43 25.50 14.75 -44.78
CA GLY A 43 26.62 15.30 -44.01
C GLY A 43 27.16 14.31 -42.99
N LYS A 44 28.28 13.66 -43.35
CA LYS A 44 29.03 12.72 -42.51
C LYS A 44 29.62 13.44 -41.29
N THR A 45 29.36 12.93 -40.08
CA THR A 45 30.12 13.27 -38.88
C THR A 45 30.63 12.00 -38.19
N HIS A 46 31.92 12.01 -37.88
CA HIS A 46 32.70 10.91 -37.32
C HIS A 46 32.23 10.53 -35.91
N ALA A 47 31.69 9.32 -35.76
CA ALA A 47 31.48 8.68 -34.46
C ALA A 47 32.79 8.04 -33.96
N ARG A 48 33.24 8.45 -32.78
CA ARG A 48 34.37 7.86 -32.05
C ARG A 48 33.90 6.52 -31.45
N ARG A 49 34.42 5.41 -31.98
CA ARG A 49 34.22 4.05 -31.45
C ARG A 49 34.89 3.92 -30.08
N ILE A 50 34.13 3.51 -29.07
CA ILE A 50 34.65 2.88 -27.85
C ILE A 50 34.29 1.39 -27.96
N ASN A 51 35.31 0.54 -28.05
CA ASN A 51 35.17 -0.92 -27.96
C ASN A 51 34.94 -1.33 -26.50
N PRO A 52 33.92 -2.14 -26.16
CA PRO A 52 33.95 -2.93 -24.95
C PRO A 52 34.64 -4.27 -25.25
N GLY A 53 35.83 -4.45 -24.69
CA GLY A 53 36.52 -5.73 -24.67
C GLY A 53 35.73 -6.77 -23.88
N ARG A 54 35.56 -7.94 -24.49
CA ARG A 54 35.13 -9.20 -23.86
C ARG A 54 35.93 -9.46 -22.59
N ASN A 55 35.24 -9.64 -21.47
CA ASN A 55 35.54 -10.72 -20.55
C ASN A 55 34.22 -11.28 -20.01
N SER A 56 34.04 -12.58 -20.26
CA SER A 56 32.85 -13.35 -20.04
C SER A 56 32.65 -13.70 -18.57
N SER A 57 31.58 -13.20 -17.96
CA SER A 57 30.76 -13.99 -17.05
C SER A 57 29.41 -14.16 -17.73
N ARG A 58 29.09 -15.38 -18.14
CA ARG A 58 27.75 -15.73 -18.64
C ARG A 58 26.78 -15.49 -17.49
N SER A 59 26.04 -14.39 -17.52
CA SER A 59 24.81 -14.29 -16.74
C SER A 59 23.84 -15.32 -17.30
N ASN A 60 23.28 -16.13 -16.42
CA ASN A 60 22.42 -17.25 -16.77
C ASN A 60 20.99 -16.76 -17.11
N SER A 61 20.86 -15.73 -17.95
CA SER A 61 19.58 -15.06 -18.28
C SER A 61 18.75 -15.81 -19.34
N GLY A 62 18.97 -17.13 -19.49
CA GLY A 62 18.38 -17.96 -20.55
C GLY A 62 17.21 -18.84 -20.12
N PHE A 63 16.86 -18.90 -18.83
CA PHE A 63 15.78 -19.76 -18.34
C PHE A 63 14.52 -18.95 -18.07
N GLY A 64 13.37 -19.40 -18.57
CA GLY A 64 12.06 -18.85 -18.19
C GLY A 64 11.73 -19.07 -16.73
N VAL A 65 10.62 -18.51 -16.26
CA VAL A 65 10.19 -18.70 -14.87
C VAL A 65 9.93 -20.19 -14.61
N GLN A 66 10.49 -20.73 -13.52
CA GLN A 66 10.45 -22.15 -13.20
C GLN A 66 9.65 -22.40 -11.93
N LEU A 67 8.78 -23.41 -11.96
CA LEU A 67 8.17 -23.99 -10.77
C LEU A 67 9.00 -25.20 -10.32
N VAL A 68 9.50 -25.16 -9.09
CA VAL A 68 10.36 -26.20 -8.53
C VAL A 68 9.69 -26.85 -7.33
N ARG A 69 9.48 -28.18 -7.40
CA ARG A 69 9.07 -29.03 -6.28
C ARG A 69 10.17 -30.05 -6.01
N ARG A 70 10.99 -29.82 -4.98
CA ARG A 70 12.18 -30.65 -4.68
C ARG A 70 11.83 -31.95 -3.96
N GLY A 71 10.81 -32.68 -4.42
CA GLY A 71 10.31 -33.90 -3.76
C GLY A 71 9.64 -33.68 -2.40
N ASP A 72 9.54 -32.43 -1.93
CA ASP A 72 8.82 -32.04 -0.72
C ASP A 72 7.41 -31.55 -1.10
N PRO A 73 6.35 -32.32 -0.82
CA PRO A 73 4.99 -31.92 -1.15
C PRO A 73 4.49 -30.74 -0.31
N GLN A 74 5.17 -30.42 0.80
CA GLN A 74 4.80 -29.33 1.70
C GLN A 74 5.36 -27.97 1.25
N ARG A 75 6.12 -27.94 0.14
CA ARG A 75 6.79 -26.73 -0.34
C ARG A 75 6.75 -26.62 -1.85
N VAL A 76 6.61 -25.38 -2.32
CA VAL A 76 6.72 -25.05 -3.74
C VAL A 76 7.54 -23.79 -3.91
N THR A 77 8.49 -23.80 -4.85
CA THR A 77 9.35 -22.65 -5.14
C THR A 77 9.07 -22.16 -6.55
N ILE A 78 8.98 -20.85 -6.74
CA ILE A 78 8.98 -20.20 -8.05
C ILE A 78 10.31 -19.43 -8.18
N ASP A 79 11.04 -19.67 -9.25
CA ASP A 79 12.38 -19.09 -9.51
C ASP A 79 12.41 -18.45 -10.90
N ASN A 80 12.76 -17.17 -10.98
CA ASN A 80 12.92 -16.46 -12.25
C ASN A 80 14.40 -16.14 -12.60
N GLY A 81 15.35 -16.73 -11.87
CA GLY A 81 16.79 -16.49 -12.01
C GLY A 81 17.30 -15.23 -11.32
N ILE A 82 16.42 -14.37 -10.82
CA ILE A 82 16.75 -13.16 -10.04
C ILE A 82 16.39 -13.36 -8.57
N VAL A 83 15.18 -13.83 -8.32
CA VAL A 83 14.64 -14.16 -7.01
C VAL A 83 13.99 -15.54 -7.07
N ALA A 84 14.18 -16.32 -6.00
CA ALA A 84 13.45 -17.57 -5.81
C ALA A 84 12.59 -17.47 -4.55
N VAL A 85 11.27 -17.64 -4.71
CA VAL A 85 10.29 -17.53 -3.62
C VAL A 85 9.73 -18.90 -3.31
N THR A 86 9.84 -19.32 -2.06
CA THR A 86 9.33 -20.59 -1.55
C THR A 86 8.11 -20.37 -0.69
N PHE A 87 7.07 -21.14 -0.95
CA PHE A 87 5.81 -21.13 -0.23
C PHE A 87 5.60 -22.46 0.51
N SER A 88 4.90 -22.40 1.65
CA SER A 88 4.26 -23.60 2.21
C SER A 88 3.09 -24.04 1.33
N SER A 89 2.89 -25.35 1.20
CA SER A 89 1.85 -25.95 0.36
C SER A 89 1.12 -27.04 1.14
N PRO A 90 -0.22 -26.96 1.29
CA PRO A 90 -1.12 -26.02 0.64
C PRO A 90 -1.33 -24.69 1.40
N ASP A 91 -0.69 -24.49 2.56
CA ASP A 91 -0.99 -23.36 3.43
C ASP A 91 -0.85 -21.97 2.77
N GLY A 92 0.10 -21.79 1.86
CA GLY A 92 0.28 -20.57 1.06
C GLY A 92 0.94 -19.40 1.78
N ASP A 93 1.76 -19.68 2.80
CA ASP A 93 2.63 -18.70 3.45
C ASP A 93 3.96 -18.59 2.68
N VAL A 94 4.56 -17.40 2.67
CA VAL A 94 5.88 -17.17 2.07
C VAL A 94 6.94 -17.53 3.12
N ILE A 95 7.53 -18.71 2.97
CA ILE A 95 8.45 -19.29 3.95
C ILE A 95 9.92 -19.00 3.62
N GLY A 96 10.21 -18.58 2.38
CA GLY A 96 11.52 -18.09 2.04
C GLY A 96 11.62 -17.29 0.76
N ILE A 97 12.53 -16.32 0.72
CA ILE A 97 12.88 -15.53 -0.47
C ILE A 97 14.40 -15.51 -0.56
N LYS A 98 14.95 -16.17 -1.58
CA LYS A 98 16.37 -16.20 -1.89
C LYS A 98 16.73 -15.04 -2.82
N TYR A 99 17.72 -14.25 -2.45
CA TYR A 99 18.13 -13.08 -3.23
C TYR A 99 19.59 -12.70 -2.97
N LYS A 100 20.35 -12.46 -4.05
CA LYS A 100 21.71 -11.86 -4.01
C LYS A 100 22.65 -12.42 -2.91
N GLY A 101 22.77 -13.75 -2.85
CA GLY A 101 23.64 -14.43 -1.89
C GLY A 101 23.05 -14.62 -0.49
N ILE A 102 21.90 -14.02 -0.19
CA ILE A 102 21.11 -14.35 0.99
C ILE A 102 20.22 -15.55 0.66
N ASP A 103 20.40 -16.66 1.36
CA ASP A 103 19.61 -17.88 1.13
C ASP A 103 18.13 -17.71 1.49
N ASN A 104 17.83 -16.91 2.51
CA ASN A 104 16.46 -16.51 2.84
C ASN A 104 16.46 -15.14 3.52
N VAL A 105 15.84 -14.11 2.94
CA VAL A 105 15.76 -12.78 3.58
C VAL A 105 14.83 -12.74 4.80
N LEU A 106 13.95 -13.75 4.94
CA LEU A 106 12.99 -13.87 6.04
C LEU A 106 13.64 -14.46 7.29
N GLU A 107 13.07 -14.17 8.47
CA GLU A 107 13.58 -14.61 9.77
C GLU A 107 13.55 -16.15 9.91
N THR A 108 14.70 -16.79 9.66
CA THR A 108 14.83 -18.25 9.64
C THR A 108 14.76 -18.89 11.02
N LEU A 109 14.91 -18.10 12.10
CA LEU A 109 14.71 -18.58 13.46
C LEU A 109 13.22 -18.73 13.83
N ASN A 110 12.32 -18.15 13.02
CA ASN A 110 10.90 -18.39 13.16
C ASN A 110 10.48 -19.68 12.44
N ASP A 111 9.42 -20.29 12.96
CA ASP A 111 8.65 -21.31 12.24
C ASP A 111 8.15 -20.77 10.89
N ASP A 112 7.95 -21.69 9.94
CA ASP A 112 7.59 -21.38 8.55
C ASP A 112 6.35 -20.46 8.46
N ASP A 113 5.34 -20.68 9.30
CA ASP A 113 4.07 -19.91 9.35
C ASP A 113 4.17 -18.54 10.06
N ASN A 114 5.38 -18.18 10.50
CA ASN A 114 5.69 -16.95 11.21
C ASN A 114 6.81 -16.15 10.52
N ARG A 115 6.93 -16.30 9.20
CA ARG A 115 7.87 -15.53 8.34
C ARG A 115 7.14 -14.51 7.47
N GLY A 116 6.54 -14.96 6.37
CA GLY A 116 5.71 -14.16 5.47
C GLY A 116 4.30 -14.75 5.42
N TYR A 117 3.29 -14.05 5.91
CA TYR A 117 1.94 -14.62 6.05
C TYR A 117 0.84 -13.58 5.87
N TRP A 118 -0.36 -14.09 5.62
CA TRP A 118 -1.59 -13.31 5.66
C TRP A 118 -2.34 -13.59 6.94
N ASP A 119 -2.85 -12.55 7.60
CA ASP A 119 -3.69 -12.71 8.78
C ASP A 119 -4.93 -11.81 8.73
N VAL A 120 -5.91 -12.21 9.53
CA VAL A 120 -7.10 -11.43 9.81
C VAL A 120 -7.27 -11.34 11.33
N VAL A 121 -7.59 -10.15 11.81
CA VAL A 121 -8.08 -9.96 13.18
C VAL A 121 -9.60 -9.99 13.11
N TRP A 122 -10.23 -11.00 13.70
CA TRP A 122 -11.68 -11.15 13.61
C TRP A 122 -12.32 -11.58 14.91
N SER A 123 -13.62 -11.35 15.02
CA SER A 123 -14.40 -11.80 16.17
C SER A 123 -15.87 -12.05 15.83
N LYS A 124 -16.54 -12.84 16.67
CA LYS A 124 -18.01 -12.89 16.66
C LYS A 124 -18.57 -11.59 17.24
N PRO A 125 -19.77 -11.15 16.83
CA PRO A 125 -20.41 -9.99 17.46
C PRO A 125 -20.52 -10.16 18.98
N GLY A 126 -20.15 -9.11 19.72
CA GLY A 126 -20.17 -9.11 21.19
C GLY A 126 -19.00 -9.84 21.87
N ASP A 127 -18.05 -10.40 21.12
CA ASP A 127 -16.88 -11.07 21.68
C ASP A 127 -15.89 -10.05 22.30
N GLN A 128 -15.71 -10.16 23.62
CA GLN A 128 -14.87 -9.27 24.42
C GLN A 128 -13.40 -9.73 24.54
N ARG A 129 -12.99 -10.82 23.86
CA ARG A 129 -11.60 -11.29 23.91
C ARG A 129 -10.62 -10.23 23.41
N GLY A 130 -9.37 -10.32 23.87
CA GLY A 130 -8.31 -9.40 23.46
C GLY A 130 -7.96 -9.53 21.98
N PRO A 131 -7.36 -8.51 21.36
CA PRO A 131 -7.02 -8.52 19.93
C PRO A 131 -6.04 -9.64 19.55
N PHE A 132 -5.18 -10.10 20.47
CA PHE A 132 -4.25 -11.21 20.21
C PHE A 132 -4.95 -12.58 20.08
N ASP A 133 -6.05 -12.80 20.80
CA ASP A 133 -6.86 -14.03 20.71
C ASP A 133 -7.74 -14.06 19.45
N LYS A 134 -7.76 -12.95 18.71
CA LYS A 134 -8.59 -12.69 17.53
C LYS A 134 -7.81 -12.79 16.22
N VAL A 135 -6.48 -12.86 16.27
CA VAL A 135 -5.63 -12.99 15.08
C VAL A 135 -5.65 -14.44 14.61
N ILE A 136 -6.02 -14.67 13.35
CA ILE A 136 -5.83 -15.98 12.72
C ILE A 136 -5.00 -15.86 11.43
N ARG A 137 -4.19 -16.87 11.17
CA ARG A 137 -3.53 -17.07 9.89
C ARG A 137 -4.55 -17.51 8.84
N LEU A 138 -4.50 -16.89 7.67
CA LEU A 138 -5.31 -17.30 6.52
C LEU A 138 -4.65 -18.49 5.81
N ARG A 139 -4.68 -19.66 6.47
CA ARG A 139 -4.12 -20.91 5.91
C ARG A 139 -5.06 -21.50 4.87
N ALA A 140 -4.50 -21.81 3.71
CA ALA A 140 -5.19 -22.49 2.62
C ALA A 140 -5.15 -24.02 2.78
N THR A 141 -6.04 -24.73 2.10
CA THR A 141 -6.12 -26.21 2.10
C THR A 141 -5.81 -26.81 0.73
N ASP A 142 -5.79 -26.00 -0.31
CA ASP A 142 -5.59 -26.42 -1.69
C ASP A 142 -4.56 -25.53 -2.39
N PHE A 143 -3.76 -26.14 -3.27
CA PHE A 143 -2.77 -25.45 -4.10
C PHE A 143 -3.00 -25.77 -5.57
N ARG A 144 -2.94 -24.75 -6.45
CA ARG A 144 -2.92 -24.93 -7.90
C ARG A 144 -2.03 -23.92 -8.60
N VAL A 145 -1.51 -24.33 -9.75
CA VAL A 145 -0.90 -23.43 -10.73
C VAL A 145 -2.02 -22.88 -11.60
N VAL A 146 -2.15 -21.55 -11.66
CA VAL A 146 -3.21 -20.85 -12.39
C VAL A 146 -2.75 -20.55 -13.81
N MET A 147 -1.48 -20.16 -13.93
CA MET A 147 -0.86 -19.76 -15.18
C MET A 147 0.62 -20.12 -15.07
N GLN A 148 1.18 -20.70 -16.14
CA GLN A 148 2.60 -20.98 -16.24
C GLN A 148 3.04 -20.91 -17.70
N ASP A 149 3.91 -19.96 -17.98
CA ASP A 149 4.65 -19.88 -19.23
C ASP A 149 6.07 -19.36 -18.99
N ASP A 150 6.77 -19.05 -20.08
CA ASP A 150 8.14 -18.54 -20.04
C ASP A 150 8.25 -17.15 -19.38
N GLU A 151 7.18 -16.36 -19.38
CA GLU A 151 7.16 -14.97 -18.90
C GLU A 151 6.69 -14.86 -17.46
N GLN A 152 5.86 -15.76 -16.96
CA GLN A 152 5.44 -15.77 -15.57
C GLN A 152 4.91 -17.10 -15.07
N ILE A 153 4.81 -17.19 -13.74
CA ILE A 153 4.01 -18.19 -13.05
C ILE A 153 3.09 -17.49 -12.07
N GLU A 154 1.80 -17.83 -12.14
CA GLU A 154 0.79 -17.50 -11.13
C GLU A 154 0.36 -18.77 -10.41
N VAL A 155 0.38 -18.72 -9.07
CA VAL A 155 -0.12 -19.80 -8.21
C VAL A 155 -1.24 -19.30 -7.30
N SER A 156 -2.10 -20.23 -6.91
CA SER A 156 -3.26 -20.02 -6.05
C SER A 156 -3.25 -20.99 -4.89
N PHE A 157 -3.49 -20.45 -3.70
CA PHE A 157 -3.68 -21.19 -2.46
C PHE A 157 -5.08 -20.87 -1.93
N THR A 158 -5.98 -21.86 -1.96
CA THR A 158 -7.39 -21.66 -1.62
C THR A 158 -7.83 -22.41 -0.37
N LYS A 159 -8.79 -21.85 0.35
CA LYS A 159 -9.59 -22.57 1.36
C LYS A 159 -11.04 -22.17 1.19
N LYS A 160 -11.94 -23.15 1.18
CA LYS A 160 -13.37 -22.92 1.37
C LYS A 160 -13.71 -23.03 2.84
N TRP A 161 -14.55 -22.12 3.34
CA TRP A 161 -15.03 -22.21 4.71
C TRP A 161 -16.24 -23.13 4.78
N GLU A 162 -16.25 -24.01 5.78
CA GLU A 162 -17.38 -24.88 6.11
C GLU A 162 -17.92 -24.54 7.50
N PRO A 163 -19.22 -24.74 7.80
CA PRO A 163 -19.79 -24.44 9.13
C PRO A 163 -19.12 -25.13 10.31
N SER A 164 -18.43 -26.26 10.08
CA SER A 164 -17.65 -26.97 11.08
C SER A 164 -16.31 -26.30 11.41
N ASP A 165 -15.85 -25.35 10.59
CA ASP A 165 -14.58 -24.67 10.78
C ASP A 165 -14.68 -23.65 11.93
N ALA A 166 -13.78 -23.78 12.91
CA ALA A 166 -13.62 -22.80 13.98
C ALA A 166 -12.92 -21.49 13.55
N THR A 167 -12.71 -21.28 12.24
CA THR A 167 -12.03 -20.10 11.67
C THR A 167 -13.02 -19.03 11.24
N VAL A 168 -12.51 -17.89 10.75
CA VAL A 168 -13.34 -16.83 10.16
C VAL A 168 -14.22 -17.42 9.04
N PRO A 169 -15.52 -17.06 8.93
CA PRO A 169 -16.38 -17.51 7.85
C PRO A 169 -16.02 -16.79 6.56
N LEU A 170 -15.00 -17.30 5.87
CA LEU A 170 -14.35 -16.65 4.74
C LEU A 170 -13.74 -17.69 3.78
N ASN A 171 -14.16 -17.64 2.51
CA ASN A 171 -13.41 -18.27 1.42
C ASN A 171 -12.16 -17.44 1.14
N ILE A 172 -11.04 -18.13 0.95
CA ILE A 172 -9.72 -17.53 0.76
C ILE A 172 -9.18 -18.00 -0.59
N ASP A 173 -8.68 -17.08 -1.42
CA ASP A 173 -7.82 -17.37 -2.57
C ASP A 173 -6.61 -16.42 -2.54
N LYS A 174 -5.48 -16.89 -2.02
CA LYS A 174 -4.21 -16.16 -2.03
C LYS A 174 -3.48 -16.43 -3.33
N ARG A 175 -3.08 -15.36 -4.02
CA ARG A 175 -2.48 -15.42 -5.34
C ARG A 175 -1.11 -14.77 -5.33
N TYR A 176 -0.17 -15.44 -5.98
CA TYR A 176 1.22 -15.00 -6.09
C TYR A 176 1.68 -15.12 -7.54
N ILE A 177 2.29 -14.06 -8.06
CA ILE A 177 2.78 -14.00 -9.43
C ILE A 177 4.27 -13.64 -9.40
N LEU A 178 5.09 -14.48 -10.04
CA LEU A 178 6.49 -14.17 -10.32
C LEU A 178 6.69 -14.05 -11.83
N ARG A 179 7.29 -12.94 -12.28
CA ARG A 179 7.50 -12.64 -13.70
C ARG A 179 8.98 -12.68 -14.06
N ARG A 180 9.28 -13.02 -15.31
CA ARG A 180 10.62 -12.93 -15.90
C ARG A 180 11.12 -11.50 -15.78
N GLY A 181 12.38 -11.33 -15.37
CA GLY A 181 13.02 -10.01 -15.28
C GLY A 181 12.63 -9.16 -14.06
N SER A 182 11.56 -9.51 -13.33
CA SER A 182 11.16 -8.79 -12.11
C SER A 182 12.01 -9.21 -10.91
N SER A 183 12.49 -8.24 -10.13
CA SER A 183 13.25 -8.49 -8.89
C SER A 183 12.32 -8.50 -7.67
N GLY A 184 11.29 -9.36 -7.71
CA GLY A 184 10.24 -9.34 -6.70
C GLY A 184 9.04 -10.18 -7.05
N ILE A 185 8.06 -10.18 -6.15
CA ILE A 185 6.85 -11.00 -6.22
C ILE A 185 5.59 -10.15 -6.06
N TYR A 186 4.65 -10.32 -6.98
CA TYR A 186 3.32 -9.72 -6.89
C TYR A 186 2.41 -10.64 -6.08
N MET A 187 1.53 -10.05 -5.26
CA MET A 187 0.59 -10.81 -4.46
C MET A 187 -0.75 -10.08 -4.32
N TYR A 188 -1.83 -10.85 -4.32
CA TYR A 188 -3.16 -10.38 -4.01
C TYR A 188 -3.98 -11.51 -3.37
N ALA A 189 -5.11 -11.17 -2.77
CA ALA A 189 -6.05 -12.15 -2.27
C ALA A 189 -7.47 -11.82 -2.74
N VAL A 190 -8.24 -12.85 -3.09
CA VAL A 190 -9.70 -12.75 -3.21
C VAL A 190 -10.30 -13.34 -1.95
N LEU A 191 -11.04 -12.52 -1.21
CA LEU A 191 -11.74 -12.92 0.00
C LEU A 191 -13.24 -12.85 -0.25
N GLU A 192 -13.96 -13.91 0.12
CA GLU A 192 -15.38 -14.05 -0.20
C GLU A 192 -16.20 -14.62 0.96
N ARG A 193 -17.40 -14.08 1.13
CA ARG A 193 -18.46 -14.55 2.01
C ARG A 193 -19.70 -14.80 1.16
N LEU A 194 -20.31 -15.97 1.34
CA LEU A 194 -21.55 -16.31 0.65
C LEU A 194 -22.78 -15.86 1.47
N GLU A 195 -23.90 -15.76 0.77
CA GLU A 195 -25.18 -15.41 1.38
C GLU A 195 -25.57 -16.42 2.47
N GLY A 196 -26.12 -15.92 3.57
CA GLY A 196 -26.55 -16.73 4.72
C GLY A 196 -25.44 -17.09 5.72
N TRP A 197 -24.19 -16.66 5.48
CA TRP A 197 -23.07 -16.98 6.38
C TRP A 197 -23.12 -16.23 7.73
N PRO A 198 -22.56 -16.81 8.81
CA PRO A 198 -22.67 -16.24 10.16
C PRO A 198 -22.07 -14.85 10.28
N ASP A 199 -22.64 -14.03 11.16
CA ASP A 199 -22.14 -12.69 11.49
C ASP A 199 -20.67 -12.71 11.92
N VAL A 200 -19.92 -11.72 11.44
CA VAL A 200 -18.50 -11.58 11.76
C VAL A 200 -18.05 -10.13 11.77
N ASP A 201 -17.13 -9.82 12.67
CA ASP A 201 -16.35 -8.58 12.65
C ASP A 201 -14.94 -8.89 12.18
N MET A 202 -14.48 -8.20 11.13
CA MET A 202 -13.10 -8.27 10.66
C MET A 202 -12.44 -6.90 10.87
N ASP A 203 -11.60 -6.82 11.89
CA ASP A 203 -10.97 -5.59 12.35
C ASP A 203 -9.74 -5.21 11.54
N GLN A 204 -9.02 -6.21 11.03
CA GLN A 204 -7.79 -6.00 10.26
C GLN A 204 -7.63 -7.12 9.24
N ILE A 205 -7.16 -6.77 8.05
CA ILE A 205 -6.66 -7.70 7.05
C ILE A 205 -5.31 -7.19 6.57
N ARG A 206 -4.27 -8.01 6.65
CA ARG A 206 -2.91 -7.60 6.30
C ARG A 206 -2.06 -8.77 5.81
N VAL A 207 -0.99 -8.41 5.12
CA VAL A 207 0.17 -9.28 4.90
C VAL A 207 1.35 -8.76 5.73
N VAL A 208 2.13 -9.69 6.27
CA VAL A 208 3.26 -9.41 7.15
C VAL A 208 4.47 -10.17 6.66
N PHE A 209 5.63 -9.50 6.62
CA PHE A 209 6.93 -10.11 6.43
C PHE A 209 7.83 -9.79 7.61
N LYS A 210 8.40 -10.83 8.22
CA LYS A 210 9.44 -10.73 9.25
C LYS A 210 10.78 -11.05 8.62
N LEU A 211 11.64 -10.06 8.51
CA LEU A 211 12.96 -10.21 7.89
C LEU A 211 13.99 -10.63 8.93
N GLN A 212 15.13 -11.16 8.48
CA GLN A 212 16.21 -11.55 9.38
C GLN A 212 16.70 -10.36 10.23
N GLN A 213 16.52 -10.46 11.54
CA GLN A 213 16.90 -9.40 12.49
C GLN A 213 18.41 -9.13 12.52
N LYS A 214 19.22 -10.11 12.12
CA LYS A 214 20.69 -9.98 12.03
C LYS A 214 21.19 -9.29 10.75
N LEU A 215 20.32 -9.08 9.77
CA LEU A 215 20.68 -8.50 8.47
C LEU A 215 20.09 -7.10 8.30
N PHE A 216 18.80 -6.94 8.60
CA PHE A 216 18.03 -5.74 8.30
C PHE A 216 17.94 -4.82 9.52
N HIS A 217 18.64 -3.69 9.48
CA HIS A 217 18.77 -2.78 10.62
C HIS A 217 18.29 -1.36 10.33
N PHE A 218 18.22 -0.97 9.06
CA PHE A 218 17.86 0.38 8.64
C PHE A 218 16.49 0.37 7.97
N MET A 219 15.55 1.15 8.51
CA MET A 219 14.18 1.25 7.99
C MET A 219 14.01 2.55 7.22
N ALA A 220 13.27 2.51 6.11
CA ALA A 220 12.85 3.69 5.37
C ALA A 220 11.36 3.62 5.01
N ILE A 221 10.61 4.66 5.38
CA ILE A 221 9.16 4.75 5.11
C ILE A 221 8.77 6.06 4.40
N SER A 222 9.64 7.07 4.41
CA SER A 222 9.56 8.30 3.63
C SER A 222 10.95 8.93 3.49
N ASP A 223 11.09 9.99 2.69
CA ASP A 223 12.38 10.69 2.51
C ASP A 223 12.92 11.31 3.81
N ASP A 224 12.04 11.66 4.74
CA ASP A 224 12.34 12.30 6.01
C ASP A 224 12.20 11.37 7.23
N ARG A 225 11.79 10.11 7.03
CA ARG A 225 11.63 9.09 8.09
C ARG A 225 12.37 7.83 7.71
N GLN A 226 13.69 7.88 7.91
CA GLN A 226 14.60 6.76 7.73
C GLN A 226 15.61 6.74 8.86
N ARG A 227 15.91 5.56 9.39
CA ARG A 227 16.88 5.43 10.49
C ARG A 227 17.33 3.99 10.68
N VAL A 228 18.47 3.85 11.35
CA VAL A 228 18.79 2.61 12.07
C VAL A 228 17.74 2.44 13.18
N MET A 229 17.20 1.24 13.27
CA MET A 229 16.14 0.88 14.21
C MET A 229 16.69 0.04 15.36
N PRO A 230 16.05 0.10 16.55
CA PRO A 230 16.34 -0.84 17.63
C PRO A 230 16.00 -2.27 17.21
N LEU A 231 16.57 -3.25 17.92
CA LEU A 231 16.23 -4.66 17.75
C LEU A 231 15.00 -5.02 18.59
N ALA A 232 14.26 -6.07 18.21
CA ALA A 232 13.10 -6.52 18.98
C ALA A 232 13.47 -6.87 20.44
N LYS A 233 14.67 -7.44 20.66
CA LYS A 233 15.19 -7.75 22.00
C LYS A 233 15.41 -6.50 22.88
N ASP A 234 15.67 -5.35 22.28
CA ASP A 234 15.86 -4.09 23.01
C ASP A 234 14.53 -3.59 23.62
N ARG A 235 13.40 -3.96 23.00
CA ARG A 235 12.06 -3.72 23.56
C ARG A 235 11.74 -4.68 24.69
N ILE A 236 12.15 -5.95 24.59
CA ILE A 236 11.90 -6.97 25.62
C ILE A 236 12.55 -6.57 26.95
N THR A 237 13.76 -6.03 26.90
CA THR A 237 14.49 -5.52 28.08
C THR A 237 14.13 -4.07 28.44
N GLY A 238 13.30 -3.42 27.61
CA GLY A 238 12.80 -2.08 27.82
C GLY A 238 11.73 -2.00 28.90
N ARG A 239 11.28 -0.78 29.18
CA ARG A 239 10.18 -0.52 30.12
C ARG A 239 8.93 -0.13 29.34
N PRO A 240 7.90 -0.99 29.24
CA PRO A 240 6.59 -0.61 28.73
C PRO A 240 6.06 0.63 29.46
N LEU A 241 5.46 1.56 28.71
CA LEU A 241 4.85 2.76 29.25
C LEU A 241 3.34 2.55 29.44
N ALA A 242 2.54 3.62 29.40
CA ALA A 242 1.10 3.55 29.61
C ALA A 242 0.37 2.66 28.58
N TYR A 243 0.90 2.59 27.36
CA TYR A 243 0.42 1.71 26.29
C TYR A 243 1.47 0.63 26.00
N PRO A 244 1.09 -0.64 25.81
CA PRO A 244 2.04 -1.73 25.61
C PRO A 244 2.86 -1.58 24.32
N GLU A 245 2.34 -0.84 23.35
CA GLU A 245 3.08 -0.50 22.13
C GLU A 245 4.25 0.43 22.37
N ALA A 246 4.17 1.34 23.36
CA ALA A 246 5.17 2.34 23.66
C ALA A 246 6.16 1.81 24.71
N VAL A 247 7.41 1.58 24.28
CA VAL A 247 8.46 1.00 25.14
C VAL A 247 9.63 1.95 25.25
N LEU A 248 9.98 2.35 26.48
CA LEU A 248 11.21 3.09 26.77
C LEU A 248 12.41 2.15 26.73
N LEU A 249 13.39 2.46 25.87
CA LEU A 249 14.62 1.70 25.72
C LEU A 249 15.60 2.07 26.83
N THR A 250 15.77 1.19 27.81
CA THR A 250 16.61 1.45 29.00
C THR A 250 18.04 0.92 28.83
N HIS A 251 18.18 -0.27 28.26
CA HIS A 251 19.45 -0.96 28.02
C HIS A 251 19.49 -1.55 26.59
N PRO A 252 19.33 -0.72 25.54
CA PRO A 252 19.37 -1.20 24.17
C PRO A 252 20.77 -1.68 23.77
N SER A 253 20.81 -2.59 22.80
CA SER A 253 22.04 -3.13 22.21
C SER A 253 22.88 -2.06 21.53
N ASN A 254 22.23 -1.08 20.88
CA ASN A 254 22.87 0.17 20.46
C ASN A 254 22.64 1.23 21.56
N PRO A 255 23.69 1.69 22.27
CA PRO A 255 23.57 2.69 23.33
C PRO A 255 22.95 4.03 22.89
N GLU A 256 23.01 4.39 21.61
CA GLU A 256 22.43 5.63 21.08
C GLU A 256 20.91 5.69 21.27
N PHE A 257 20.23 4.53 21.28
CA PHE A 257 18.80 4.47 21.49
C PHE A 257 18.39 4.59 22.97
N ARG A 258 19.34 4.72 23.90
CA ARG A 258 19.03 4.77 25.33
C ARG A 258 18.22 6.02 25.66
N GLY A 259 17.06 5.82 26.27
CA GLY A 259 16.14 6.89 26.64
C GLY A 259 15.14 7.25 25.54
N GLU A 260 15.23 6.64 24.35
CA GLU A 260 14.20 6.76 23.32
C GLU A 260 12.97 5.90 23.67
N VAL A 261 11.81 6.33 23.18
CA VAL A 261 10.57 5.54 23.22
C VAL A 261 10.29 5.04 21.82
N ASP A 262 10.25 3.72 21.66
CA ASP A 262 9.85 3.07 20.42
C ASP A 262 8.37 2.66 20.49
N ASP A 263 7.59 3.11 19.51
CA ASP A 263 6.18 2.82 19.35
C ASP A 263 5.87 2.58 17.87
N LYS A 264 5.23 1.46 17.54
CA LYS A 264 4.90 1.10 16.15
C LYS A 264 4.07 2.18 15.44
N TYR A 265 3.26 2.96 16.17
CA TYR A 265 2.45 4.05 15.61
C TYR A 265 3.28 5.29 15.24
N GLN A 266 4.55 5.38 15.67
CA GLN A 266 5.49 6.39 15.16
C GLN A 266 5.86 6.15 13.70
N TYR A 267 5.51 4.98 13.14
CA TYR A 267 5.84 4.54 11.79
C TYR A 267 4.60 4.34 10.92
N SER A 268 3.45 4.90 11.30
CA SER A 268 2.29 4.95 10.41
C SER A 268 2.47 6.01 9.31
N CYS A 269 1.76 5.84 8.20
CA CYS A 269 1.69 6.80 7.10
C CYS A 269 0.23 6.95 6.65
N GLU A 270 -0.11 8.12 6.10
CA GLU A 270 -1.37 8.29 5.37
C GLU A 270 -1.35 7.43 4.09
N ASP A 271 -2.46 6.78 3.75
CA ASP A 271 -2.55 5.84 2.64
C ASP A 271 -2.16 6.44 1.29
N LYS A 272 -2.47 7.73 1.09
CA LYS A 272 -2.04 8.47 -0.11
C LYS A 272 -0.51 8.49 -0.30
N ASP A 273 0.25 8.48 0.79
CA ASP A 273 1.71 8.56 0.80
C ASP A 273 2.34 7.15 0.99
N ASN A 274 1.59 6.19 1.51
CA ASN A 274 2.00 4.82 1.78
C ASN A 274 2.10 3.97 0.50
N LYS A 275 3.06 4.33 -0.37
CA LYS A 275 3.32 3.69 -1.67
C LYS A 275 4.54 2.79 -1.70
N VAL A 276 5.56 3.09 -0.91
CA VAL A 276 6.76 2.27 -0.75
C VAL A 276 7.38 2.45 0.63
N HIS A 277 7.72 1.33 1.27
CA HIS A 277 8.39 1.31 2.57
C HIS A 277 9.11 -0.03 2.77
N GLY A 278 10.09 -0.07 3.67
CA GLY A 278 10.81 -1.31 3.93
C GLY A 278 12.09 -1.15 4.71
N TRP A 279 13.01 -2.10 4.48
CA TRP A 279 14.24 -2.26 5.24
C TRP A 279 15.46 -2.46 4.34
N ILE A 280 16.61 -2.03 4.85
CA ILE A 280 17.93 -2.19 4.25
C ILE A 280 18.78 -3.07 5.17
N SER A 281 19.42 -4.06 4.56
CA SER A 281 20.61 -4.72 5.07
C SER A 281 21.83 -4.07 4.45
N GLU A 282 22.85 -3.78 5.24
CA GLU A 282 24.11 -3.19 4.77
C GLU A 282 25.08 -4.24 4.24
N GLU A 283 25.10 -5.42 4.87
CA GLU A 283 26.00 -6.52 4.54
C GLU A 283 25.27 -7.88 4.53
N PRO A 284 24.93 -8.42 3.34
CA PRO A 284 25.10 -7.80 2.03
C PRO A 284 24.11 -6.63 1.81
N ALA A 285 24.53 -5.66 0.99
CA ALA A 285 23.72 -4.48 0.68
C ALA A 285 22.47 -4.84 -0.13
N VAL A 286 21.35 -5.03 0.57
CA VAL A 286 20.07 -5.49 0.03
C VAL A 286 18.92 -4.70 0.63
N GLY A 287 18.02 -4.21 -0.21
CA GLY A 287 16.75 -3.63 0.20
C GLY A 287 15.59 -4.63 0.04
N PHE A 288 14.65 -4.60 0.98
CA PHE A 288 13.37 -5.29 0.90
C PHE A 288 12.26 -4.26 1.04
N TRP A 289 11.38 -4.17 0.05
CA TRP A 289 10.40 -3.09 -0.08
C TRP A 289 9.01 -3.65 -0.34
N MET A 290 8.02 -3.09 0.35
CA MET A 290 6.61 -3.29 0.02
C MET A 290 6.15 -2.11 -0.84
N ILE A 291 5.67 -2.39 -2.05
CA ILE A 291 5.15 -1.40 -3.00
C ILE A 291 3.64 -1.60 -3.14
N THR A 292 2.89 -0.52 -2.93
CA THR A 292 1.43 -0.47 -3.11
C THR A 292 1.06 0.46 -4.26
N PRO A 293 0.80 -0.07 -5.46
CA PRO A 293 0.59 0.75 -6.66
C PRO A 293 -0.77 1.47 -6.69
N SER A 294 -1.77 0.95 -5.98
CA SER A 294 -3.13 1.47 -5.95
C SER A 294 -3.75 1.32 -4.57
N ASP A 295 -4.59 2.27 -4.18
CA ASP A 295 -5.37 2.23 -2.94
C ASP A 295 -6.80 1.73 -3.16
N GLU A 296 -7.14 1.18 -4.36
CA GLU A 296 -8.55 0.86 -4.69
C GLU A 296 -9.24 -0.02 -3.64
N PHE A 297 -8.46 -0.90 -3.01
CA PHE A 297 -8.90 -1.85 -2.02
C PHE A 297 -8.81 -1.34 -0.57
N ARG A 298 -8.09 -0.24 -0.31
CA ARG A 298 -7.96 0.37 1.03
C ARG A 298 -9.26 1.07 1.43
N VAL A 299 -9.35 1.47 2.69
CA VAL A 299 -10.59 1.95 3.33
C VAL A 299 -10.33 3.26 4.06
N GLY A 300 -11.35 4.12 4.21
CA GLY A 300 -11.21 5.40 4.93
C GLY A 300 -10.59 6.55 4.11
N GLY A 301 -10.34 6.34 2.82
CA GLY A 301 -9.86 7.35 1.88
C GLY A 301 -8.41 7.82 2.12
N PRO A 302 -7.98 8.92 1.46
CA PRO A 302 -6.56 9.22 1.26
C PRO A 302 -5.79 9.57 2.53
N ILE A 303 -6.47 10.09 3.56
CA ILE A 303 -5.87 10.54 4.82
C ILE A 303 -5.95 9.48 5.93
N LYS A 304 -6.51 8.30 5.64
CA LYS A 304 -6.48 7.18 6.58
C LYS A 304 -5.02 6.82 6.85
N GLN A 305 -4.68 6.67 8.13
CA GLN A 305 -3.34 6.25 8.53
C GLN A 305 -3.30 4.76 8.84
N ASP A 306 -2.23 4.12 8.37
CA ASP A 306 -1.97 2.72 8.66
C ASP A 306 -0.51 2.42 8.92
N LEU A 307 -0.27 1.27 9.55
CA LEU A 307 1.08 0.82 9.89
C LEU A 307 1.85 0.41 8.64
N THR A 308 3.16 0.70 8.64
CA THR A 308 4.07 0.39 7.53
C THR A 308 5.10 -0.66 7.96
N SER A 309 6.35 -0.25 8.20
CA SER A 309 7.39 -1.05 8.83
C SER A 309 7.59 -0.66 10.29
N HIS A 310 8.06 -1.59 11.12
CA HIS A 310 8.41 -1.31 12.51
C HIS A 310 9.44 -2.29 13.05
N VAL A 311 9.95 -1.99 14.25
CA VAL A 311 10.91 -2.79 15.03
C VAL A 311 10.73 -4.31 14.91
N GLY A 312 11.85 -5.05 14.81
CA GLY A 312 11.87 -6.50 14.56
C GLY A 312 11.99 -6.89 13.08
N PRO A 313 12.74 -6.08 12.31
CA PRO A 313 12.49 -5.76 10.89
C PRO A 313 11.20 -6.35 10.31
N ILE A 314 10.08 -5.77 10.71
CA ILE A 314 8.74 -6.17 10.27
C ILE A 314 8.28 -5.22 9.17
N VAL A 315 7.77 -5.78 8.08
CA VAL A 315 7.08 -5.06 7.01
C VAL A 315 5.62 -5.48 7.01
N LEU A 316 4.72 -4.51 7.16
CA LEU A 316 3.28 -4.71 7.06
C LEU A 316 2.76 -4.10 5.76
N ASN A 317 1.74 -4.71 5.19
CA ASN A 317 0.83 -4.01 4.31
C ASN A 317 -0.60 -4.20 4.82
N MET A 318 -1.18 -3.09 5.28
CA MET A 318 -2.54 -3.05 5.79
C MET A 318 -3.50 -2.87 4.61
N PHE A 319 -4.46 -3.80 4.46
CA PHE A 319 -5.54 -3.67 3.50
C PHE A 319 -6.77 -3.03 4.14
N THR A 320 -7.06 -3.43 5.37
CA THR A 320 -8.08 -2.82 6.23
C THR A 320 -7.58 -2.79 7.67
N SER A 321 -7.99 -1.77 8.43
CA SER A 321 -7.72 -1.70 9.87
C SER A 321 -8.68 -0.76 10.60
N THR A 322 -8.86 -1.02 11.89
CA THR A 322 -9.52 -0.10 12.83
C THR A 322 -8.57 0.97 13.40
N HIS A 323 -7.32 1.06 12.93
CA HIS A 323 -6.36 2.05 13.44
C HIS A 323 -6.87 3.47 13.16
N TYR A 324 -6.78 4.36 14.17
CA TYR A 324 -7.19 5.78 14.10
C TYR A 324 -8.68 6.07 13.91
N THR A 325 -9.51 5.07 13.58
CA THR A 325 -10.96 5.24 13.40
C THR A 325 -11.79 4.37 14.35
N GLY A 326 -11.18 3.36 14.97
CA GLY A 326 -11.87 2.44 15.86
C GLY A 326 -12.86 1.54 15.11
N LYS A 327 -13.90 1.10 15.81
CA LYS A 327 -14.91 0.17 15.28
C LYS A 327 -15.83 0.79 14.22
N ASP A 328 -15.79 2.11 14.05
CA ASP A 328 -16.57 2.82 13.02
C ASP A 328 -16.08 2.52 11.60
N LEU A 329 -14.86 2.01 11.42
CA LEU A 329 -14.30 1.53 10.15
C LEU A 329 -14.10 -0.01 10.16
N ASN A 330 -14.93 -0.73 10.90
CA ASN A 330 -14.89 -2.19 10.91
C ASN A 330 -15.55 -2.77 9.66
N THR A 331 -14.97 -3.84 9.09
CA THR A 331 -15.72 -4.72 8.19
C THR A 331 -16.63 -5.67 9.00
N ALA A 332 -17.75 -5.12 9.44
CA ALA A 332 -18.82 -5.86 10.13
C ALA A 332 -19.80 -6.46 9.11
N TYR A 333 -19.94 -7.78 9.10
CA TYR A 333 -20.91 -8.50 8.26
C TYR A 333 -22.06 -9.02 9.12
N ARG A 334 -23.29 -8.75 8.69
CA ARG A 334 -24.51 -9.06 9.44
C ARG A 334 -25.57 -9.72 8.58
N ASN A 335 -26.45 -10.50 9.22
CA ASN A 335 -27.68 -11.03 8.63
C ASN A 335 -27.43 -11.82 7.33
N GLY A 336 -26.32 -12.56 7.27
CA GLY A 336 -26.00 -13.36 6.09
C GLY A 336 -25.61 -12.57 4.85
N GLU A 337 -25.18 -11.30 4.98
CA GLU A 337 -24.78 -10.51 3.81
C GLU A 337 -23.57 -11.14 3.07
N PRO A 338 -23.66 -11.29 1.73
CA PRO A 338 -22.53 -11.73 0.93
C PRO A 338 -21.52 -10.60 0.76
N TRP A 339 -20.26 -10.96 0.54
CA TRP A 339 -19.22 -9.99 0.28
C TRP A 339 -18.09 -10.63 -0.51
N LYS A 340 -17.51 -9.91 -1.46
CA LYS A 340 -16.34 -10.36 -2.20
C LYS A 340 -15.44 -9.18 -2.51
N LYS A 341 -14.14 -9.30 -2.23
CA LYS A 341 -13.17 -8.24 -2.50
C LYS A 341 -11.81 -8.79 -2.89
N VAL A 342 -11.19 -8.12 -3.85
CA VAL A 342 -9.79 -8.30 -4.22
C VAL A 342 -8.95 -7.31 -3.42
N LEU A 343 -7.95 -7.82 -2.72
CA LEU A 343 -6.99 -7.07 -1.93
C LEU A 343 -5.63 -7.13 -2.62
N GLY A 344 -5.16 -6.00 -3.16
CA GLY A 344 -3.98 -5.92 -4.02
C GLY A 344 -4.34 -5.79 -5.52
N PRO A 345 -3.41 -6.09 -6.44
CA PRO A 345 -2.07 -6.58 -6.18
C PRO A 345 -1.11 -5.56 -5.54
N VAL A 346 -0.31 -6.03 -4.59
CA VAL A 346 0.88 -5.34 -4.06
C VAL A 346 2.14 -6.10 -4.47
N PHE A 347 3.29 -5.44 -4.39
CA PHE A 347 4.55 -5.98 -4.90
C PHE A 347 5.64 -5.92 -3.82
N VAL A 348 6.22 -7.08 -3.50
CA VAL A 348 7.47 -7.13 -2.74
C VAL A 348 8.63 -6.99 -3.72
N TYR A 349 9.40 -5.92 -3.59
CA TYR A 349 10.55 -5.61 -4.43
C TYR A 349 11.85 -5.79 -3.63
N LEU A 350 12.86 -6.38 -4.27
CA LEU A 350 14.20 -6.49 -3.74
C LEU A 350 15.21 -5.85 -4.68
N ASN A 351 16.15 -5.10 -4.13
CA ASN A 351 17.28 -4.53 -4.87
C ASN A 351 18.59 -4.73 -4.09
N SER A 352 19.71 -4.56 -4.77
CA SER A 352 21.05 -4.71 -4.18
C SER A 352 22.04 -3.78 -4.87
N GLY A 353 23.09 -3.36 -4.17
CA GLY A 353 24.12 -2.50 -4.74
C GLY A 353 24.72 -1.59 -3.69
N ASP A 354 24.92 -0.31 -4.02
CA ASP A 354 25.31 0.70 -3.03
C ASP A 354 24.12 0.99 -2.10
N THR A 355 24.32 0.86 -0.79
CA THR A 355 23.28 1.09 0.24
C THR A 355 22.65 2.47 0.11
N SER A 356 23.42 3.49 -0.29
CA SER A 356 22.94 4.86 -0.48
C SER A 356 21.94 5.02 -1.64
N THR A 357 21.88 4.04 -2.54
CA THR A 357 21.02 4.07 -3.73
C THR A 357 19.75 3.24 -3.60
N LEU A 358 19.69 2.30 -2.64
CA LEU A 358 18.61 1.31 -2.52
C LEU A 358 17.23 1.98 -2.36
N TRP A 359 17.12 3.01 -1.53
CA TRP A 359 15.86 3.73 -1.33
C TRP A 359 15.41 4.47 -2.60
N ARG A 360 16.33 5.15 -3.28
CA ARG A 360 16.01 5.88 -4.52
C ARG A 360 15.51 4.92 -5.61
N ASP A 361 16.20 3.80 -5.78
CA ASP A 361 15.81 2.75 -6.73
C ASP A 361 14.44 2.14 -6.38
N ALA A 362 14.14 1.91 -5.09
CA ALA A 362 12.82 1.45 -4.66
C ALA A 362 11.70 2.44 -5.01
N LYS A 363 11.95 3.75 -4.91
CA LYS A 363 11.00 4.78 -5.35
C LYS A 363 10.82 4.79 -6.87
N GLU A 364 11.89 4.60 -7.63
CA GLU A 364 11.83 4.49 -9.10
C GLU A 364 11.01 3.26 -9.54
N GLN A 365 11.22 2.12 -8.87
CA GLN A 365 10.40 0.93 -9.06
C GLN A 365 8.94 1.20 -8.70
N MET A 366 8.67 1.83 -7.55
CA MET A 366 7.31 2.19 -7.14
C MET A 366 6.59 3.04 -8.20
N HIS A 367 7.26 4.04 -8.78
CA HIS A 367 6.67 4.83 -9.86
C HIS A 367 6.39 4.02 -11.12
N THR A 368 7.21 3.01 -11.40
CA THR A 368 6.99 2.07 -12.51
C THR A 368 5.76 1.21 -12.26
N GLU A 369 5.61 0.66 -11.05
CA GLU A 369 4.44 -0.13 -10.66
C GLU A 369 3.14 0.69 -10.66
N VAL A 370 3.16 1.92 -10.13
CA VAL A 370 2.00 2.83 -10.15
C VAL A 370 1.55 3.14 -11.58
N LYS A 371 2.49 3.34 -12.51
CA LYS A 371 2.18 3.59 -13.93
C LYS A 371 1.70 2.35 -14.67
N SER A 372 2.15 1.18 -14.24
CA SER A 372 1.84 -0.11 -14.89
C SER A 372 0.53 -0.72 -14.39
N TRP A 373 0.01 -0.27 -13.25
CA TRP A 373 -1.29 -0.68 -12.75
C TRP A 373 -2.42 0.01 -13.53
N PRO A 374 -3.53 -0.69 -13.85
CA PRO A 374 -3.85 -2.10 -13.59
C PRO A 374 -3.01 -3.08 -14.42
N TYR A 375 -2.63 -4.20 -13.83
CA TYR A 375 -1.75 -5.19 -14.45
C TYR A 375 -2.53 -6.13 -15.38
N GLU A 376 -2.19 -6.12 -16.68
CA GLU A 376 -2.81 -7.01 -17.67
C GLU A 376 -2.43 -8.50 -17.51
N PHE A 377 -1.41 -8.79 -16.69
CA PHE A 377 -0.87 -10.13 -16.53
C PHE A 377 -1.54 -10.95 -15.41
N VAL A 378 -2.43 -10.34 -14.63
CA VAL A 378 -3.14 -11.00 -13.52
C VAL A 378 -4.25 -11.89 -14.06
N ASN A 379 -4.22 -13.19 -13.74
CA ASN A 379 -5.21 -14.15 -14.25
C ASN A 379 -6.31 -14.46 -13.22
N SER A 380 -7.22 -13.50 -13.02
CA SER A 380 -8.39 -13.63 -12.15
C SER A 380 -9.57 -12.84 -12.70
N GLU A 381 -10.74 -13.49 -12.77
CA GLU A 381 -12.01 -12.86 -13.18
C GLU A 381 -12.47 -11.76 -12.20
N ASP A 382 -12.02 -11.81 -10.94
CA ASP A 382 -12.34 -10.82 -9.92
C ASP A 382 -11.47 -9.56 -10.01
N TYR A 383 -10.40 -9.61 -10.79
CA TYR A 383 -9.51 -8.49 -11.08
C TYR A 383 -9.77 -7.98 -12.50
N PRO A 384 -10.59 -6.92 -12.68
CA PRO A 384 -10.85 -6.39 -14.01
C PRO A 384 -9.58 -5.77 -14.60
N ALA A 385 -9.28 -6.14 -15.84
CA ALA A 385 -8.20 -5.56 -16.63
C ALA A 385 -8.44 -4.07 -16.93
N ALA A 386 -7.44 -3.35 -17.44
CA ALA A 386 -7.56 -1.90 -17.67
C ALA A 386 -8.69 -1.58 -18.66
N HIS A 387 -8.84 -2.36 -19.73
CA HIS A 387 -9.91 -2.18 -20.72
C HIS A 387 -11.32 -2.48 -20.19
N GLN A 388 -11.43 -3.19 -19.06
CA GLN A 388 -12.69 -3.49 -18.38
C GLN A 388 -13.07 -2.43 -17.32
N ARG A 389 -12.20 -1.43 -17.12
CA ARG A 389 -12.41 -0.32 -16.18
C ARG A 389 -12.87 0.94 -16.92
N GLY A 390 -13.26 1.96 -16.17
CA GLY A 390 -13.68 3.26 -16.69
C GLY A 390 -13.00 4.43 -15.98
N SER A 391 -13.40 5.65 -16.33
CA SER A 391 -12.82 6.88 -15.78
C SER A 391 -13.85 7.99 -15.58
N VAL A 392 -13.51 8.97 -14.75
CA VAL A 392 -14.29 10.19 -14.51
C VAL A 392 -13.37 11.40 -14.57
N VAL A 393 -13.90 12.48 -15.12
CA VAL A 393 -13.24 13.76 -15.27
C VAL A 393 -14.21 14.87 -14.94
N GLY A 394 -13.78 15.91 -14.25
CA GLY A 394 -14.65 17.02 -13.95
C GLY A 394 -13.90 18.25 -13.47
N GLN A 395 -14.66 19.24 -13.02
CA GLN A 395 -14.12 20.45 -12.44
C GLN A 395 -14.95 20.87 -11.21
N LEU A 396 -14.26 20.99 -10.07
CA LEU A 396 -14.85 21.51 -8.84
C LEU A 396 -14.70 23.03 -8.75
N ILE A 397 -15.82 23.68 -8.47
CA ILE A 397 -15.91 25.10 -8.16
C ILE A 397 -16.50 25.23 -6.75
N LEU A 398 -16.00 26.20 -5.99
CA LEU A 398 -16.38 26.46 -4.61
C LEU A 398 -17.19 27.74 -4.53
N ARG A 399 -18.26 27.73 -3.74
CA ARG A 399 -19.03 28.90 -3.34
C ARG A 399 -19.14 28.95 -1.83
N ASP A 400 -18.17 29.61 -1.22
CA ASP A 400 -18.21 29.93 0.20
C ASP A 400 -18.35 31.45 0.36
N ARG A 401 -19.58 31.91 0.62
CA ARG A 401 -19.90 33.33 0.73
C ARG A 401 -19.22 34.02 1.92
N TYR A 402 -18.72 33.25 2.90
CA TYR A 402 -17.97 33.79 4.04
C TYR A 402 -16.50 34.05 3.69
N ILE A 403 -15.99 33.41 2.64
CA ILE A 403 -14.62 33.62 2.14
C ILE A 403 -14.63 34.59 0.96
N ASN A 404 -15.51 34.36 -0.01
CA ASN A 404 -15.64 35.18 -1.21
C ASN A 404 -17.06 35.09 -1.77
N GLU A 405 -17.66 36.23 -2.10
CA GLU A 405 -18.98 36.25 -2.73
C GLU A 405 -18.98 35.63 -4.14
N ARG A 406 -17.82 35.61 -4.81
CA ARG A 406 -17.62 35.03 -6.14
C ARG A 406 -17.28 33.55 -6.06
N LEU A 407 -17.57 32.84 -7.14
CA LEU A 407 -17.12 31.47 -7.35
C LEU A 407 -15.59 31.39 -7.37
N MET A 408 -15.04 30.38 -6.70
CA MET A 408 -13.60 30.12 -6.60
C MET A 408 -13.28 28.74 -7.17
N TYR A 409 -12.07 28.55 -7.70
CA TYR A 409 -11.62 27.20 -8.04
C TYR A 409 -11.35 26.40 -6.76
N ALA A 410 -11.83 25.16 -6.72
CA ALA A 410 -11.49 24.22 -5.65
C ALA A 410 -10.11 23.60 -5.93
N GLY A 411 -9.07 24.43 -5.90
CA GLY A 411 -7.69 24.01 -6.11
C GLY A 411 -7.24 23.02 -5.03
N SER A 412 -6.50 21.98 -5.44
CA SER A 412 -5.98 20.94 -4.54
C SER A 412 -7.05 20.14 -3.78
N ALA A 413 -8.31 20.19 -4.24
CA ALA A 413 -9.39 19.38 -3.70
C ALA A 413 -9.06 17.90 -3.80
N TYR A 414 -9.34 17.14 -2.76
CA TYR A 414 -9.39 15.68 -2.87
C TYR A 414 -10.76 15.31 -3.40
N VAL A 415 -10.77 14.54 -4.49
CA VAL A 415 -12.00 14.11 -5.17
C VAL A 415 -11.98 12.60 -5.25
N GLY A 416 -13.06 11.96 -4.82
CA GLY A 416 -13.12 10.51 -4.72
C GLY A 416 -14.45 9.93 -5.18
N LEU A 417 -14.40 8.67 -5.62
CA LEU A 417 -15.57 7.83 -5.81
C LEU A 417 -15.56 6.73 -4.76
N ALA A 418 -16.69 6.54 -4.09
CA ALA A 418 -16.95 5.43 -3.19
C ALA A 418 -18.38 4.95 -3.38
N ILE A 419 -18.73 3.81 -2.78
CA ILE A 419 -20.10 3.28 -2.87
C ILE A 419 -21.13 4.33 -2.43
N PRO A 420 -22.36 4.29 -2.97
CA PRO A 420 -23.36 5.27 -2.62
C PRO A 420 -23.71 5.23 -1.12
N GLY A 421 -23.79 6.40 -0.51
CA GLY A 421 -24.08 6.53 0.93
C GLY A 421 -24.20 7.99 1.35
N ASP A 422 -24.39 8.26 2.64
CA ASP A 422 -24.54 9.61 3.16
C ASP A 422 -23.28 10.48 2.97
N VAL A 423 -23.39 11.79 3.22
CA VAL A 423 -22.24 12.69 3.23
C VAL A 423 -21.20 12.17 4.23
N GLY A 424 -19.94 12.03 3.79
CA GLY A 424 -18.85 11.50 4.62
C GLY A 424 -18.86 9.99 4.83
N SER A 425 -19.79 9.23 4.24
CA SER A 425 -19.86 7.76 4.43
C SER A 425 -18.62 7.03 3.94
N TRP A 426 -17.92 7.57 2.94
CA TRP A 426 -16.65 7.04 2.42
C TRP A 426 -15.57 6.88 3.50
N GLN A 427 -15.60 7.69 4.58
CA GLN A 427 -14.64 7.59 5.68
C GLN A 427 -14.86 6.36 6.56
N ARG A 428 -16.04 5.73 6.48
CA ARG A 428 -16.49 4.61 7.33
C ARG A 428 -16.87 3.37 6.53
N ASP A 429 -17.04 3.48 5.21
CA ASP A 429 -17.21 2.31 4.36
C ASP A 429 -15.90 1.51 4.27
N ALA A 430 -15.94 0.29 4.79
CA ALA A 430 -14.84 -0.66 4.73
C ALA A 430 -15.07 -1.80 3.72
N LYS A 431 -16.28 -1.89 3.13
CA LYS A 431 -16.69 -3.04 2.29
C LYS A 431 -16.46 -2.79 0.80
N GLY A 432 -16.64 -1.55 0.34
CA GLY A 432 -16.52 -1.17 -1.06
C GLY A 432 -15.09 -0.89 -1.53
N TYR A 433 -14.97 -0.53 -2.81
CA TYR A 433 -13.75 0.04 -3.39
C TYR A 433 -13.84 1.57 -3.39
N GLN A 434 -12.70 2.25 -3.29
CA GLN A 434 -12.63 3.70 -3.35
C GLN A 434 -11.53 4.16 -4.30
N PHE A 435 -11.76 5.29 -4.98
CA PHE A 435 -10.82 5.83 -5.96
C PHE A 435 -10.67 7.31 -5.72
N TRP A 436 -9.44 7.79 -5.54
CA TRP A 436 -9.18 9.17 -5.13
C TRP A 436 -8.12 9.83 -6.02
N THR A 437 -8.28 11.13 -6.23
CA THR A 437 -7.30 11.98 -6.92
C THR A 437 -7.27 13.37 -6.28
N GLN A 438 -6.23 14.14 -6.57
CA GLN A 438 -6.18 15.56 -6.21
C GLN A 438 -6.42 16.42 -7.45
N ALA A 439 -7.33 17.38 -7.32
CA ALA A 439 -7.66 18.33 -8.37
C ALA A 439 -6.51 19.33 -8.59
N ASP A 440 -6.34 19.79 -9.83
CA ASP A 440 -5.36 20.81 -10.17
C ASP A 440 -5.74 22.19 -9.60
N ARG A 441 -4.88 23.19 -9.85
CA ARG A 441 -5.10 24.59 -9.39
C ARG A 441 -6.40 25.24 -9.88
N LYS A 442 -7.07 24.67 -10.88
CA LYS A 442 -8.37 25.12 -11.41
C LYS A 442 -9.52 24.21 -10.97
N GLY A 443 -9.29 23.30 -10.03
CA GLY A 443 -10.26 22.32 -9.55
C GLY A 443 -10.56 21.22 -10.56
N ARG A 444 -9.77 21.08 -11.64
CA ARG A 444 -9.97 20.01 -12.63
C ARG A 444 -9.37 18.71 -12.11
N PHE A 445 -10.10 17.61 -12.23
CA PHE A 445 -9.67 16.31 -11.74
C PHE A 445 -9.92 15.22 -12.77
N PHE A 446 -9.12 14.17 -12.70
CA PHE A 446 -9.26 12.95 -13.49
C PHE A 446 -9.00 11.75 -12.58
N ILE A 447 -9.94 10.81 -12.56
CA ILE A 447 -9.85 9.53 -11.86
C ILE A 447 -9.95 8.46 -12.94
N ASP A 448 -8.92 7.62 -13.06
CA ASP A 448 -8.85 6.55 -14.06
C ASP A 448 -8.95 5.18 -13.40
N ASN A 449 -9.04 4.12 -14.21
CA ASN A 449 -8.96 2.72 -13.79
C ASN A 449 -9.99 2.33 -12.72
N ILE A 450 -11.16 2.96 -12.79
CA ILE A 450 -12.27 2.77 -11.87
C ILE A 450 -12.99 1.48 -12.23
N ARG A 451 -13.25 0.62 -11.24
CA ARG A 451 -14.06 -0.58 -11.44
C ARG A 451 -15.46 -0.20 -11.90
N VAL A 452 -16.05 -1.05 -12.73
CA VAL A 452 -17.45 -0.89 -13.17
C VAL A 452 -18.37 -0.96 -11.96
N GLY A 453 -19.34 -0.05 -11.89
CA GLY A 453 -20.22 0.06 -10.74
C GLY A 453 -20.93 1.41 -10.67
N THR A 454 -21.69 1.60 -9.60
CA THR A 454 -22.39 2.85 -9.31
C THR A 454 -21.78 3.45 -8.05
N TYR A 455 -21.43 4.73 -8.10
CA TYR A 455 -20.67 5.44 -7.05
C TYR A 455 -21.31 6.79 -6.72
N ASN A 456 -21.04 7.31 -5.53
CA ASN A 456 -21.16 8.74 -5.28
C ASN A 456 -19.79 9.42 -5.44
N LEU A 457 -19.80 10.65 -5.94
CA LEU A 457 -18.63 11.51 -5.92
C LEU A 457 -18.59 12.28 -4.61
N TYR A 458 -17.47 12.17 -3.91
CA TYR A 458 -17.15 12.90 -2.70
C TYR A 458 -16.01 13.86 -2.96
N ALA A 459 -15.99 14.97 -2.24
CA ALA A 459 -14.85 15.88 -2.29
C ALA A 459 -14.66 16.64 -0.98
N TRP A 460 -13.43 17.08 -0.73
CA TRP A 460 -13.11 18.05 0.30
C TRP A 460 -11.94 18.91 -0.16
N VAL A 461 -11.87 20.15 0.34
CA VAL A 461 -10.83 21.11 -0.05
C VAL A 461 -10.03 21.48 1.18
N PRO A 462 -8.69 21.33 1.16
CA PRO A 462 -7.86 21.80 2.25
C PRO A 462 -8.16 23.26 2.61
N GLY A 463 -8.43 23.52 3.89
CA GLY A 463 -8.76 24.86 4.40
C GLY A 463 -10.23 25.27 4.27
N ILE A 464 -11.08 24.44 3.66
CA ILE A 464 -12.53 24.66 3.59
C ILE A 464 -13.24 23.64 4.48
N MET A 465 -14.13 24.13 5.34
CA MET A 465 -14.85 23.26 6.26
C MET A 465 -16.00 22.53 5.55
N GLY A 466 -16.03 21.21 5.70
CA GLY A 466 -17.12 20.33 5.28
C GLY A 466 -16.72 19.30 4.24
N ASP A 467 -17.47 18.20 4.23
CA ASP A 467 -17.42 17.18 3.19
C ASP A 467 -18.49 17.45 2.13
N TYR A 468 -18.11 17.32 0.87
CA TYR A 468 -19.03 17.38 -0.26
C TYR A 468 -19.42 15.99 -0.73
N LYS A 469 -20.69 15.84 -1.10
CA LYS A 469 -21.22 14.69 -1.84
C LYS A 469 -22.02 15.22 -3.03
N TYR A 470 -21.74 14.70 -4.22
CA TYR A 470 -22.57 14.96 -5.38
C TYR A 470 -23.90 14.20 -5.26
N SER A 471 -25.01 14.91 -5.49
CA SER A 471 -26.37 14.37 -5.29
C SER A 471 -26.75 13.27 -6.28
N VAL A 472 -26.05 13.18 -7.42
CA VAL A 472 -26.32 12.20 -8.47
C VAL A 472 -25.30 11.08 -8.41
N ASN A 473 -25.77 9.84 -8.52
CA ASN A 473 -24.91 8.68 -8.64
C ASN A 473 -24.20 8.67 -10.00
N ILE A 474 -22.92 8.31 -10.01
CA ILE A 474 -22.11 8.14 -11.21
C ILE A 474 -22.01 6.65 -11.52
N THR A 475 -22.50 6.25 -12.69
CA THR A 475 -22.36 4.88 -13.20
C THR A 475 -21.14 4.78 -14.11
N ILE A 476 -20.21 3.91 -13.73
CA ILE A 476 -18.98 3.58 -14.48
C ILE A 476 -19.26 2.34 -15.32
N GLN A 477 -18.84 2.37 -16.57
CA GLN A 477 -19.01 1.27 -17.53
C GLN A 477 -17.66 0.94 -18.20
N PRO A 478 -17.45 -0.32 -18.64
CA PRO A 478 -16.20 -0.72 -19.28
C PRO A 478 -15.99 0.02 -20.61
N GLY A 479 -14.74 0.31 -20.95
CA GLY A 479 -14.31 0.65 -22.31
C GLY A 479 -15.03 1.82 -22.99
N LYS A 480 -15.83 2.61 -22.27
CA LYS A 480 -16.50 3.77 -22.87
C LYS A 480 -15.46 4.86 -23.11
N ASP A 481 -15.04 4.95 -24.37
CA ASP A 481 -14.53 6.15 -25.03
C ASP A 481 -14.92 7.39 -24.25
N ARG A 482 -13.97 7.96 -23.51
CA ARG A 482 -13.82 9.36 -23.10
C ARG A 482 -15.12 10.19 -23.13
N ARG A 483 -16.22 9.68 -22.59
CA ARG A 483 -17.44 10.46 -22.36
C ARG A 483 -17.15 11.17 -21.06
N TRP A 484 -16.59 12.35 -21.23
CA TRP A 484 -16.38 13.29 -20.15
C TRP A 484 -17.72 13.48 -19.44
N THR A 485 -17.92 12.84 -18.29
CA THR A 485 -19.00 13.23 -17.39
C THR A 485 -18.56 14.53 -16.77
N TRP A 486 -18.69 15.63 -17.52
CA TRP A 486 -18.37 16.96 -17.03
C TRP A 486 -19.26 17.27 -15.86
N VAL A 487 -18.73 17.10 -14.66
CA VAL A 487 -19.39 17.54 -13.45
C VAL A 487 -18.80 18.90 -13.09
N CYS A 488 -19.60 19.96 -13.28
CA CYS A 488 -19.34 21.26 -12.67
C CYS A 488 -20.09 21.30 -11.35
N LEU A 489 -19.35 21.33 -10.25
CA LEU A 489 -19.92 21.22 -8.90
C LEU A 489 -19.71 22.53 -8.16
N CYS A 490 -20.72 22.94 -7.41
CA CYS A 490 -20.67 24.07 -6.51
C CYS A 490 -20.72 23.54 -5.08
N MET A 491 -19.57 23.52 -4.39
CA MET A 491 -19.57 23.26 -2.95
C MET A 491 -20.08 24.50 -2.24
N ILE A 492 -21.17 24.35 -1.49
CA ILE A 492 -21.74 25.41 -0.66
C ILE A 492 -21.47 24.99 0.78
N HIS A 493 -20.95 25.89 1.59
CA HIS A 493 -20.85 25.67 3.04
C HIS A 493 -22.27 25.43 3.58
N GLN A 494 -22.64 24.16 3.82
CA GLN A 494 -23.93 23.80 4.37
C GLN A 494 -23.78 23.46 5.85
N GLY A 495 -23.90 24.50 6.67
CA GLY A 495 -24.56 24.41 7.97
C GLY A 495 -26.09 24.38 7.84
N MET A 496 -26.68 24.62 6.66
CA MET A 496 -28.11 24.42 6.37
C MET A 496 -28.34 24.15 4.89
N ALA A 497 -29.13 23.11 4.61
CA ALA A 497 -29.59 22.73 3.29
C ALA A 497 -30.51 23.79 2.68
N GLN A 498 -30.20 24.28 1.48
CA GLN A 498 -31.22 24.72 0.53
C GLN A 498 -30.85 24.29 -0.89
N LEU A 499 -31.80 23.61 -1.53
CA LEU A 499 -31.83 23.24 -2.94
C LEU A 499 -31.52 24.46 -3.82
N CYS A 500 -30.50 24.37 -4.67
CA CYS A 500 -30.38 25.30 -5.79
C CYS A 500 -31.39 24.86 -6.86
N GLY A 501 -32.48 25.61 -6.98
CA GLY A 501 -33.41 25.52 -8.10
C GLY A 501 -32.85 26.16 -9.36
N LYS A 502 -33.09 25.45 -10.48
CA LYS A 502 -32.95 25.77 -11.92
C LYS A 502 -31.72 26.57 -12.39
#